data_AF-A0A352LT52-F1
#
_entry.id   AF-A0A352LT52-F1
#
_cell.length_a   1.000
_cell.length_b   1.000
_cell.length_c   1.000
_cell.angle_alpha   90.00
_cell.angle_beta   90.00
_cell.angle_gamma   90.00
#
_symmetry.space_group_name_H-M   'P 1'
#
loop_
_entity.id
_entity.type
_entity.pdbx_description
1 polymer ?
#
loop_
_entity_poly.entity_id
_entity_poly.type
_entity_poly.pdbx_seq_one_letter_code
_entity_poly.pdbx_strand_id
1 'polypeptide(L)'
;MKKFGQMPLPPYIKREANASDQNNYQTIYAEHSGAVAAPTAGLHFDQELIENLHKKNIQTAFVTLHVGLGTFQPVRTEKIADHKIHHEYIDVPKIICDQIMATKKNNKKIIAVGTTTVRALETASQPGEIKPYQGDTNIFIYPGYNFCCADVLITNFHLPKTSLLMLVCAFAGYENTMNAYQEAIKHKYRFYSYGDAMMVV
;
A
#
# COMPACT_ATOMS: atom_id res chain seq x y z
N MET A 1 -27.90 -13.51 10.67
CA MET A 1 -26.87 -14.15 9.82
C MET A 1 -26.26 -13.09 8.91
N LYS A 2 -25.01 -12.68 9.14
CA LYS A 2 -24.30 -11.69 8.29
C LYS A 2 -23.94 -12.39 6.97
N LYS A 3 -24.59 -12.01 5.86
CA LYS A 3 -24.15 -12.34 4.50
C LYS A 3 -22.89 -11.51 4.22
N PHE A 4 -21.71 -12.07 4.48
CA PHE A 4 -20.48 -11.52 3.92
C PHE A 4 -20.48 -11.84 2.43
N GLY A 5 -20.37 -10.80 1.58
CA GLY A 5 -20.16 -10.99 0.15
C GLY A 5 -18.87 -11.78 -0.07
N GLN A 6 -18.85 -12.66 -1.08
CA GLN A 6 -17.63 -13.36 -1.47
C GLN A 6 -16.51 -12.34 -1.73
N MET A 7 -15.32 -12.62 -1.21
CA MET A 7 -14.15 -11.77 -1.44
C MET A 7 -13.86 -11.73 -2.94
N PRO A 8 -13.89 -10.54 -3.57
CA PRO A 8 -13.61 -10.45 -5.00
C PRO A 8 -12.12 -10.72 -5.25
N LEU A 9 -11.84 -11.67 -6.13
CA LEU A 9 -10.46 -11.87 -6.60
C LEU A 9 -10.06 -10.72 -7.54
N PRO A 10 -8.77 -10.35 -7.57
CA PRO A 10 -8.26 -9.43 -8.58
C PRO A 10 -8.66 -9.85 -10.01
N PRO A 11 -8.93 -8.91 -10.92
CA PRO A 11 -9.53 -9.18 -12.24
C PRO A 11 -8.66 -10.06 -13.17
N TYR A 12 -7.37 -10.25 -12.84
CA TYR A 12 -6.47 -11.14 -13.57
C TYR A 12 -6.61 -12.61 -13.14
N ILE A 13 -7.26 -12.90 -12.00
CA ILE A 13 -7.52 -14.26 -11.55
C ILE A 13 -8.85 -14.72 -12.15
N LYS A 14 -8.77 -15.51 -13.22
CA LYS A 14 -9.92 -16.00 -13.98
C LYS A 14 -10.52 -17.28 -13.37
N ARG A 15 -10.92 -17.21 -12.11
CA ARG A 15 -11.67 -18.28 -11.41
C ARG A 15 -12.54 -17.69 -10.31
N GLU A 16 -13.51 -18.47 -9.83
CA GLU A 16 -14.28 -18.10 -8.64
C GLU A 16 -13.41 -18.13 -7.38
N ALA A 17 -13.75 -17.25 -6.43
CA ALA A 17 -13.16 -17.24 -5.10
C ALA A 17 -13.55 -18.53 -4.37
N ASN A 18 -12.58 -19.16 -3.72
CA ASN A 18 -12.80 -20.30 -2.86
C ASN A 18 -12.54 -19.91 -1.39
N ALA A 19 -12.81 -20.82 -0.46
CA ALA A 19 -12.64 -20.57 0.97
C ALA A 19 -11.18 -20.30 1.37
N SER A 20 -10.19 -20.87 0.67
CA SER A 20 -8.77 -20.64 1.00
C SER A 20 -8.28 -19.26 0.57
N ASP A 21 -8.90 -18.65 -0.44
CA ASP A 21 -8.57 -17.27 -0.85
C ASP A 21 -8.82 -16.27 0.28
N GLN A 22 -9.91 -16.44 1.03
CA GLN A 22 -10.25 -15.55 2.13
C GLN A 22 -9.17 -15.54 3.22
N ASN A 23 -8.49 -16.67 3.44
CA ASN A 23 -7.38 -16.79 4.39
C ASN A 23 -6.06 -16.33 3.76
N ASN A 24 -5.81 -16.68 2.50
CA ASN A 24 -4.57 -16.35 1.79
C ASN A 24 -4.44 -14.88 1.40
N TYR A 25 -5.56 -14.15 1.38
CA TYR A 25 -5.63 -12.73 1.03
C TYR A 25 -5.81 -11.85 2.28
N GLN A 26 -5.36 -12.33 3.44
CA GLN A 26 -5.22 -11.55 4.67
C GLN A 26 -3.77 -11.60 5.15
N THR A 27 -3.25 -10.45 5.57
CA THR A 27 -1.95 -10.38 6.24
C THR A 27 -2.03 -11.04 7.61
N ILE A 28 -0.93 -11.61 8.09
CA ILE A 28 -0.87 -12.27 9.41
C ILE A 28 -1.21 -11.35 10.60
N TYR A 29 -1.21 -10.04 10.37
CA TYR A 29 -1.54 -8.99 11.33
C TYR A 29 -2.87 -8.25 11.01
N ALA A 30 -3.75 -8.84 10.19
CA ALA A 30 -5.06 -8.26 9.94
C ALA A 30 -5.96 -8.39 11.18
N GLU A 31 -6.11 -7.30 11.95
CA GLU A 31 -6.86 -7.29 13.21
C GLU A 31 -8.39 -7.11 13.02
N HIS A 32 -8.82 -6.46 11.92
CA HIS A 32 -10.23 -6.18 11.64
C HIS A 32 -10.74 -6.85 10.36
N SER A 33 -11.75 -7.71 10.50
CA SER A 33 -12.50 -8.29 9.37
C SER A 33 -13.34 -7.19 8.69
N GLY A 34 -12.88 -6.63 7.57
CA GLY A 34 -13.62 -5.58 6.87
C GLY A 34 -12.96 -5.01 5.62
N ALA A 35 -11.64 -5.14 5.47
CA ALA A 35 -10.99 -4.82 4.20
C ALA A 35 -11.37 -5.87 3.14
N VAL A 36 -11.99 -5.44 2.04
CA VAL A 36 -12.36 -6.30 0.91
C VAL A 36 -11.10 -6.81 0.17
N ALA A 37 -9.96 -6.15 0.36
CA ALA A 37 -8.64 -6.58 -0.09
C ALA A 37 -7.58 -6.25 0.97
N ALA A 38 -6.77 -7.22 1.38
CA ALA A 38 -5.58 -6.92 2.19
C ALA A 38 -4.51 -6.22 1.35
N PRO A 39 -3.68 -5.35 1.94
CA PRO A 39 -2.51 -4.82 1.25
C PRO A 39 -1.56 -5.97 0.92
N THR A 40 -1.53 -6.37 -0.36
CA THR A 40 -0.85 -7.61 -0.79
C THR A 40 0.66 -7.59 -0.61
N ALA A 41 1.26 -6.40 -0.52
CA ALA A 41 2.66 -6.26 -0.16
C ALA A 41 2.96 -6.78 1.26
N GLY A 42 1.97 -6.76 2.15
CA GLY A 42 2.06 -7.31 3.49
C GLY A 42 2.08 -8.84 3.53
N LEU A 43 1.68 -9.52 2.46
CA LEU A 43 1.71 -10.99 2.37
C LEU A 43 3.14 -11.56 2.32
N HIS A 44 4.13 -10.72 2.06
CA HIS A 44 5.56 -11.07 2.10
C HIS A 44 6.14 -11.12 3.52
N PHE A 45 5.34 -10.77 4.54
CA PHE A 45 5.75 -10.77 5.94
C PHE A 45 5.14 -11.97 6.65
N ASP A 46 6.00 -12.94 6.97
CA ASP A 46 5.66 -14.04 7.87
C ASP A 46 6.04 -13.72 9.32
N GLN A 47 5.63 -14.60 10.22
CA GLN A 47 5.84 -14.42 11.66
C GLN A 47 7.34 -14.38 12.00
N GLU A 48 8.15 -15.24 11.36
CA GLU A 48 9.58 -15.29 11.57
C GLU A 48 10.26 -13.97 11.18
N LEU A 49 9.88 -13.38 10.05
CA LEU A 49 10.39 -12.10 9.60
C LEU A 49 10.02 -10.99 10.59
N ILE A 50 8.76 -10.92 11.04
CA ILE A 50 8.32 -9.91 12.01
C ILE A 50 9.10 -10.04 13.33
N GLU A 51 9.27 -11.25 13.84
CA GLU A 51 10.07 -11.49 15.05
C GLU A 51 11.53 -11.07 14.87
N ASN A 52 12.11 -11.32 13.69
CA ASN A 52 13.47 -10.90 13.38
C ASN A 52 13.60 -9.37 13.28
N LEU A 53 12.57 -8.66 12.81
CA LEU A 53 12.51 -7.20 12.84
C LEU A 53 12.47 -6.69 14.30
N HIS A 54 11.64 -7.31 15.15
CA HIS A 54 11.53 -6.95 16.56
C HIS A 54 12.84 -7.18 17.33
N LYS A 55 13.53 -8.31 17.10
CA LYS A 55 14.88 -8.59 17.65
C LYS A 55 15.92 -7.54 17.24
N LYS A 56 15.72 -6.88 16.09
CA LYS A 56 16.56 -5.77 15.60
C LYS A 56 16.08 -4.39 16.09
N ASN A 57 15.15 -4.34 17.03
CA ASN A 57 14.55 -3.10 17.54
C ASN A 57 13.84 -2.24 16.47
N ILE A 58 13.30 -2.89 15.43
CA ILE A 58 12.46 -2.25 14.43
C ILE A 58 11.02 -2.29 14.94
N GLN A 59 10.43 -1.11 15.11
CA GLN A 59 9.05 -0.98 15.55
C GLN A 59 8.08 -1.26 14.40
N THR A 60 6.95 -1.88 14.72
CA THR A 60 5.87 -2.15 13.77
C THR A 60 4.61 -1.40 14.21
N ALA A 61 3.87 -0.88 13.24
CA ALA A 61 2.67 -0.08 13.43
C ALA A 61 1.65 -0.48 12.36
N PHE A 62 0.36 -0.54 12.73
CA PHE A 62 -0.71 -0.95 11.83
C PHE A 62 -1.73 0.19 11.67
N VAL A 63 -2.07 0.49 10.42
CA VAL A 63 -3.12 1.45 10.06
C VAL A 63 -4.27 0.68 9.42
N THR A 64 -5.49 1.16 9.61
CA THR A 64 -6.67 0.52 9.03
C THR A 64 -7.07 1.24 7.75
N LEU A 65 -7.41 0.46 6.73
CA LEU A 65 -8.04 0.98 5.52
C LEU A 65 -9.04 -0.02 4.96
N HIS A 66 -10.17 0.51 4.49
CA HIS A 66 -11.16 -0.22 3.73
C HIS A 66 -11.02 0.14 2.24
N VAL A 67 -10.26 -0.71 1.53
CA VAL A 67 -10.07 -0.62 0.06
C VAL A 67 -11.34 -1.06 -0.65
N GLY A 68 -11.87 -0.21 -1.52
CA GLY A 68 -12.89 -0.58 -2.50
C GLY A 68 -12.27 -1.13 -3.79
N LEU A 69 -13.06 -1.82 -4.62
CA LEU A 69 -12.63 -2.36 -5.92
C LEU A 69 -12.05 -1.33 -6.90
N GLY A 70 -12.30 -0.04 -6.65
CA GLY A 70 -11.88 1.08 -7.48
C GLY A 70 -10.37 1.27 -7.63
N THR A 71 -9.57 0.84 -6.66
CA THR A 71 -8.11 1.11 -6.62
C THR A 71 -7.31 0.36 -7.68
N PHE A 72 -7.87 -0.71 -8.23
CA PHE A 72 -7.25 -1.49 -9.31
C PHE A 72 -7.72 -1.06 -10.71
N GLN A 73 -8.57 -0.02 -10.82
CA GLN A 73 -9.07 0.42 -12.12
C GLN A 73 -7.98 1.17 -12.90
N PRO A 74 -7.87 0.94 -14.22
CA PRO A 74 -6.90 1.67 -15.05
C PRO A 74 -7.27 3.16 -15.10
N VAL A 75 -6.24 4.02 -15.22
CA VAL A 75 -6.45 5.46 -15.44
C VAL A 75 -7.02 5.65 -16.86
N ARG A 76 -8.21 6.24 -16.96
CA ARG A 76 -8.96 6.41 -18.22
C ARG A 76 -8.97 7.86 -18.75
N THR A 77 -8.35 8.80 -18.05
CA THR A 77 -8.34 10.23 -18.43
C THR A 77 -7.12 10.58 -19.27
N GLU A 78 -7.26 11.50 -20.22
CA GLU A 78 -6.14 11.98 -21.06
C GLU A 78 -5.14 12.81 -20.27
N LYS A 79 -5.63 13.63 -19.33
CA LYS A 79 -4.79 14.34 -18.36
C LYS A 79 -4.80 13.60 -17.03
N ILE A 80 -3.62 13.37 -16.48
CA ILE A 80 -3.41 12.70 -15.19
C ILE A 80 -4.11 13.50 -14.07
N ALA A 81 -4.02 14.83 -14.11
CA ALA A 81 -4.64 15.73 -13.13
C ALA A 81 -6.17 15.62 -13.05
N ASP A 82 -6.83 15.14 -14.12
CA ASP A 82 -8.30 15.02 -14.16
C ASP A 82 -8.79 13.66 -13.63
N HIS A 83 -7.87 12.76 -13.24
CA HIS A 83 -8.23 11.43 -12.73
C HIS A 83 -8.80 11.52 -11.31
N LYS A 84 -10.05 11.10 -11.15
CA LYS A 84 -10.68 10.94 -9.84
C LYS A 84 -10.49 9.51 -9.33
N ILE A 85 -9.76 9.37 -8.22
CA ILE A 85 -9.66 8.10 -7.50
C ILE A 85 -10.91 7.87 -6.65
N HIS A 86 -11.25 6.60 -6.44
CA HIS A 86 -12.33 6.22 -5.55
C HIS A 86 -11.97 6.57 -4.10
N HIS A 87 -13.00 6.92 -3.31
CA HIS A 87 -12.82 7.21 -1.90
C HIS A 87 -12.59 5.89 -1.16
N GLU A 88 -11.63 5.90 -0.25
CA GLU A 88 -11.35 4.78 0.63
C GLU A 88 -11.35 5.26 2.07
N TYR A 89 -11.97 4.52 2.97
CA TYR A 89 -11.96 4.88 4.38
C TYR A 89 -10.63 4.49 5.03
N ILE A 90 -10.00 5.43 5.73
CA ILE A 90 -8.81 5.22 6.56
C ILE A 90 -9.09 5.51 8.04
N ASP A 91 -8.33 4.82 8.89
CA ASP A 91 -8.16 5.15 10.29
C ASP A 91 -6.68 5.05 10.69
N VAL A 92 -6.12 6.21 11.05
CA VAL A 92 -4.76 6.40 11.51
C VAL A 92 -4.84 6.94 12.95
N PRO A 93 -4.78 6.07 13.96
CA PRO A 93 -5.03 6.47 15.34
C PRO A 93 -3.85 7.25 15.92
N LYS A 94 -4.11 7.99 17.01
CA LYS A 94 -3.12 8.87 17.66
C LYS A 94 -1.83 8.14 18.04
N ILE A 95 -1.93 6.91 18.54
CA ILE A 95 -0.77 6.12 18.94
C ILE A 95 0.23 5.91 17.78
N ILE A 96 -0.28 5.74 16.55
CA ILE A 96 0.55 5.55 15.36
C ILE A 96 1.19 6.88 14.93
N CYS A 97 0.43 7.96 15.01
CA CYS A 97 0.96 9.30 14.74
C CYS A 97 2.11 9.65 15.70
N ASP A 98 1.92 9.39 17.00
CA ASP A 98 2.93 9.61 18.04
C ASP A 98 4.19 8.76 17.78
N GLN A 99 4.03 7.49 17.39
CA GLN A 99 5.15 6.60 17.01
C GLN A 99 5.93 7.12 15.79
N ILE A 100 5.23 7.60 14.76
CA ILE A 100 5.84 8.15 13.55
C ILE A 100 6.61 9.44 13.88
N MET A 101 6.01 10.35 14.64
CA MET A 101 6.68 11.58 15.09
C MET A 101 7.92 11.28 15.94
N ALA A 102 7.83 10.32 16.86
CA ALA A 102 8.97 9.89 17.68
C ALA A 102 10.09 9.26 16.82
N THR A 103 9.73 8.46 15.82
CA THR A 103 10.69 7.86 14.88
C THR A 103 11.44 8.94 14.09
N LYS A 104 10.71 9.92 13.54
CA LYS A 104 11.31 11.07 12.84
C LYS A 104 12.20 11.92 13.74
N LYS A 105 11.75 12.22 14.97
CA LYS A 105 12.54 12.97 15.97
C LYS A 105 13.86 12.27 16.31
N ASN A 106 13.88 10.94 16.22
CA ASN A 106 15.09 10.13 16.43
C ASN A 106 15.91 9.91 15.14
N ASN A 107 15.65 10.66 14.06
CA ASN A 107 16.31 10.53 12.75
C ASN A 107 16.25 9.10 12.18
N LYS A 108 15.19 8.36 12.48
CA LYS A 108 14.93 7.01 11.96
C LYS A 108 13.96 7.08 10.79
N LYS A 109 13.97 6.01 9.99
CA LYS A 109 13.20 5.89 8.75
C LYS A 109 11.81 5.30 8.97
N ILE A 110 10.82 5.82 8.26
CA ILE A 110 9.46 5.27 8.16
C ILE A 110 9.37 4.38 6.92
N ILE A 111 9.12 3.09 7.13
CA ILE A 111 8.95 2.11 6.05
C ILE A 111 7.45 1.84 5.88
N ALA A 112 6.88 2.28 4.77
CA ALA A 112 5.49 1.97 4.42
C ALA A 112 5.42 0.64 3.66
N VAL A 113 4.63 -0.30 4.17
CA VAL A 113 4.35 -1.58 3.49
C VAL A 113 3.03 -1.45 2.73
N GLY A 114 3.13 -1.31 1.42
CA GLY A 114 2.01 -1.10 0.50
C GLY A 114 1.82 0.37 0.12
N THR A 115 1.51 0.61 -1.16
CA THR A 115 1.10 1.92 -1.71
C THR A 115 -0.11 2.49 -0.99
N THR A 116 -0.97 1.60 -0.53
CA THR A 116 -2.20 1.87 0.17
C THR A 116 -1.93 2.45 1.57
N THR A 117 -0.93 1.92 2.27
CA THR A 117 -0.41 2.47 3.53
C THR A 117 0.17 3.87 3.30
N VAL A 118 0.91 4.07 2.21
CA VAL A 118 1.42 5.41 1.84
C VAL A 118 0.27 6.41 1.69
N ARG A 119 -0.81 6.06 0.96
CA ARG A 119 -1.98 6.95 0.81
C ARG A 119 -2.61 7.33 2.15
N ALA A 120 -2.73 6.36 3.07
CA ALA A 120 -3.28 6.62 4.40
C ALA A 120 -2.40 7.58 5.21
N LEU A 121 -1.10 7.31 5.26
CA LEU A 121 -0.13 8.15 5.98
C LEU A 121 -0.02 9.56 5.37
N GLU A 122 0.02 9.67 4.06
CA GLU A 122 0.11 10.96 3.36
C GLU A 122 -1.18 11.77 3.52
N THR A 123 -2.36 11.13 3.54
CA THR A 123 -3.63 11.82 3.85
C THR A 123 -3.64 12.36 5.27
N ALA A 124 -3.25 11.54 6.25
CA ALA A 124 -3.14 11.93 7.64
C ALA A 124 -2.03 12.98 7.88
N SER A 125 -1.12 13.16 6.92
CA SER A 125 0.00 14.11 6.99
C SER A 125 -0.27 15.45 6.33
N GLN A 126 -1.41 15.70 5.69
CA GLN A 126 -1.68 17.01 5.10
C GLN A 126 -2.01 18.06 6.18
N PRO A 127 -1.41 19.27 6.15
CA PRO A 127 -0.55 19.83 5.08
C PRO A 127 0.98 19.68 5.26
N GLY A 128 1.47 18.83 6.16
CA GLY A 128 2.91 18.52 6.26
C GLY A 128 3.34 17.75 7.52
N GLU A 129 2.45 17.58 8.49
CA GLU A 129 2.70 16.84 9.72
C GLU A 129 1.58 15.84 9.97
N ILE A 130 1.95 14.63 10.38
CA ILE A 130 1.00 13.54 10.63
C ILE A 130 0.14 13.82 11.87
N LYS A 131 -1.18 13.68 11.71
CA LYS A 131 -2.16 13.86 12.77
C LYS A 131 -3.17 12.71 12.77
N PRO A 132 -3.81 12.42 13.92
CA PRO A 132 -4.86 11.41 13.98
C PRO A 132 -5.93 11.72 12.94
N TYR A 133 -6.30 10.73 12.15
CA TYR A 133 -7.25 10.92 11.05
C TYR A 133 -8.15 9.70 10.91
N GLN A 134 -9.45 9.95 10.79
CA GLN A 134 -10.47 8.95 10.54
C GLN A 134 -11.46 9.51 9.52
N GLY A 135 -11.61 8.84 8.37
CA GLY A 135 -12.47 9.32 7.30
C GLY A 135 -12.03 8.86 5.92
N ASP A 136 -12.58 9.47 4.88
CA ASP A 136 -12.31 9.09 3.50
C ASP A 136 -11.06 9.78 2.96
N THR A 137 -10.21 9.02 2.27
CA THR A 137 -9.16 9.54 1.40
C THR A 137 -9.53 9.39 -0.06
N ASN A 138 -9.30 10.46 -0.82
CA ASN A 138 -9.28 10.47 -2.27
C ASN A 138 -7.93 10.98 -2.80
N ILE A 139 -6.87 10.86 -1.99
CA ILE A 139 -5.55 11.34 -2.38
C ILE A 139 -5.08 10.59 -3.62
N PHE A 140 -4.65 11.35 -4.62
CA PHE A 140 -4.05 10.84 -5.84
C PHE A 140 -2.59 11.28 -5.90
N ILE A 141 -1.69 10.32 -5.77
CA ILE A 141 -0.24 10.53 -5.71
C ILE A 141 0.35 10.20 -7.07
N TYR A 142 1.02 11.18 -7.69
CA TYR A 142 1.65 11.08 -9.01
C TYR A 142 2.94 11.90 -9.04
N PRO A 143 3.81 11.76 -10.07
CA PRO A 143 5.10 12.44 -10.13
C PRO A 143 5.01 13.95 -9.85
N GLY A 144 5.88 14.44 -8.97
CA GLY A 144 5.84 15.81 -8.45
C GLY A 144 5.20 15.94 -7.06
N TYR A 145 4.64 14.86 -6.50
CA TYR A 145 4.16 14.82 -5.13
C TYR A 145 5.30 14.88 -4.10
N ASN A 146 5.14 15.69 -3.05
CA ASN A 146 6.09 15.78 -1.95
C ASN A 146 5.66 14.88 -0.80
N PHE A 147 6.36 13.76 -0.62
CA PHE A 147 6.11 12.84 0.49
C PHE A 147 6.48 13.47 1.82
N CYS A 148 5.53 13.47 2.74
CA CYS A 148 5.74 14.03 4.05
C CYS A 148 6.01 12.95 5.09
N CYS A 149 5.55 11.71 4.90
CA CYS A 149 5.59 10.68 5.94
C CYS A 149 6.53 9.51 5.66
N ALA A 150 6.37 8.82 4.53
CA ALA A 150 7.10 7.59 4.25
C ALA A 150 8.47 7.88 3.63
N ASP A 151 9.53 7.29 4.19
CA ASP A 151 10.90 7.37 3.65
C ASP A 151 11.22 6.22 2.69
N VAL A 152 10.63 5.04 2.94
CA VAL A 152 10.86 3.82 2.19
C VAL A 152 9.52 3.18 1.86
N LEU A 153 9.39 2.64 0.65
CA LEU A 153 8.19 1.92 0.21
C LEU A 153 8.53 0.46 -0.10
N ILE A 154 7.82 -0.47 0.56
CA ILE A 154 7.78 -1.88 0.15
C ILE A 154 6.46 -2.13 -0.58
N THR A 155 6.50 -2.60 -1.81
CA THR A 155 5.30 -2.83 -2.62
C THR A 155 5.47 -3.95 -3.63
N ASN A 156 4.39 -4.46 -4.23
CA ASN A 156 4.46 -5.37 -5.36
C ASN A 156 4.87 -4.62 -6.65
N PHE A 157 5.17 -5.37 -7.72
CA PHE A 157 5.23 -4.78 -9.05
C PHE A 157 3.83 -4.61 -9.65
N HIS A 158 3.54 -3.40 -10.14
CA HIS A 158 2.21 -2.97 -10.59
C HIS A 158 2.06 -3.00 -12.11
N LEU A 159 0.81 -2.97 -12.58
CA LEU A 159 0.54 -2.91 -14.02
C LEU A 159 0.90 -1.54 -14.62
N PRO A 160 1.29 -1.49 -15.90
CA PRO A 160 1.36 -0.25 -16.66
C PRO A 160 0.02 0.50 -16.61
N LYS A 161 0.08 1.84 -16.64
CA LYS A 161 -1.10 2.73 -16.68
C LYS A 161 -2.04 2.60 -15.47
N THR A 162 -1.52 2.21 -14.31
CA THR A 162 -2.26 2.21 -13.03
C THR A 162 -1.85 3.36 -12.13
N SER A 163 -2.76 3.81 -11.27
CA SER A 163 -2.48 4.80 -10.22
C SER A 163 -1.39 4.33 -9.25
N LEU A 164 -1.31 3.01 -9.01
CA LEU A 164 -0.27 2.41 -8.16
C LEU A 164 1.13 2.58 -8.75
N LEU A 165 1.30 2.36 -10.05
CA LEU A 165 2.57 2.61 -10.73
C LEU A 165 2.92 4.11 -10.72
N MET A 166 1.93 5.00 -10.85
CA MET A 166 2.16 6.44 -10.76
C MET A 166 2.66 6.85 -9.37
N LEU A 167 2.12 6.27 -8.30
CA LEU A 167 2.61 6.49 -6.94
C LEU A 167 4.05 6.02 -6.78
N VAL A 168 4.39 4.84 -7.30
CA VAL A 168 5.78 4.36 -7.30
C VAL A 168 6.69 5.31 -8.09
N CYS A 169 6.26 5.79 -9.25
CA CYS A 169 7.01 6.77 -10.04
C CYS A 169 7.16 8.11 -9.30
N ALA A 170 6.18 8.51 -8.50
CA ALA A 170 6.31 9.69 -7.65
C ALA A 170 7.37 9.48 -6.56
N PHE A 171 7.45 8.27 -6.00
CA PHE A 171 8.37 7.92 -4.93
C PHE A 171 9.82 7.75 -5.42
N ALA A 172 10.03 7.01 -6.51
CA ALA A 172 11.36 6.64 -7.01
C ALA A 172 11.87 7.50 -8.19
N GLY A 173 11.00 8.31 -8.78
CA GLY A 173 11.21 8.92 -10.09
C GLY A 173 10.83 7.98 -11.25
N TYR A 174 10.38 8.57 -12.36
CA TYR A 174 9.89 7.81 -13.52
C TYR A 174 10.97 6.93 -14.15
N GLU A 175 12.14 7.50 -14.47
CA GLU A 175 13.23 6.78 -15.14
C GLU A 175 13.73 5.60 -14.30
N ASN A 176 13.98 5.83 -13.01
CA ASN A 176 14.39 4.79 -12.07
C ASN A 176 13.36 3.66 -11.98
N THR A 177 12.07 4.01 -11.91
CA THR A 177 10.99 3.02 -11.86
C THR A 177 10.96 2.20 -13.15
N MET A 178 11.02 2.84 -14.33
CA MET A 178 10.97 2.11 -15.60
C MET A 178 12.19 1.20 -15.79
N ASN A 179 13.39 1.66 -15.40
CA ASN A 179 14.61 0.86 -15.45
C ASN A 179 14.51 -0.38 -14.54
N ALA A 180 14.03 -0.21 -13.30
CA ALA A 180 13.81 -1.32 -12.38
C ALA A 180 12.81 -2.34 -12.94
N TYR A 181 11.73 -1.87 -13.58
CA TYR A 181 10.73 -2.75 -14.20
C TYR A 181 11.28 -3.51 -15.41
N GLN A 182 12.12 -2.88 -16.23
CA GLN A 182 12.78 -3.55 -17.35
C GLN A 182 13.71 -4.66 -16.88
N GLU A 183 14.52 -4.42 -15.85
CA GLU A 183 15.37 -5.46 -15.26
C GLU A 183 14.52 -6.57 -14.60
N ALA A 184 13.44 -6.22 -13.89
CA ALA A 184 12.52 -7.22 -13.33
C ALA A 184 11.92 -8.14 -14.41
N ILE A 185 11.52 -7.59 -15.56
CA ILE A 185 11.02 -8.36 -16.71
C ILE A 185 12.12 -9.28 -17.27
N LYS A 186 13.31 -8.74 -17.50
CA LYS A 186 14.47 -9.49 -18.03
C LYS A 186 14.86 -10.64 -17.10
N HIS A 187 14.78 -10.44 -15.80
CA HIS A 187 15.05 -11.46 -14.77
C HIS A 187 13.83 -12.32 -14.41
N LYS A 188 12.71 -12.17 -15.13
CA LYS A 188 11.48 -12.98 -14.97
C LYS A 188 10.88 -12.91 -13.56
N TYR A 189 10.95 -11.74 -12.92
CA TYR A 189 10.21 -11.48 -11.70
C TYR A 189 8.71 -11.66 -11.94
N ARG A 190 8.03 -12.14 -10.90
CA ARG A 190 6.58 -12.31 -10.90
C ARG A 190 5.95 -10.96 -10.53
N PHE A 191 4.99 -10.51 -11.32
CA PHE A 191 4.28 -9.25 -11.08
C PHE A 191 2.97 -9.49 -10.29
N TYR A 192 2.23 -8.42 -9.97
CA TYR A 192 0.91 -8.43 -9.33
C TYR A 192 0.91 -8.83 -7.84
N SER A 193 -0.28 -9.01 -7.27
CA SER A 193 -0.47 -9.20 -5.82
C SER A 193 0.26 -10.40 -5.23
N TYR A 194 0.36 -11.51 -5.98
CA TYR A 194 1.06 -12.73 -5.57
C TYR A 194 2.45 -12.87 -6.20
N GLY A 195 2.91 -11.82 -6.89
CA GLY A 195 4.24 -11.75 -7.44
C GLY A 195 5.29 -11.38 -6.40
N ASP A 196 6.47 -11.05 -6.86
CA ASP A 196 7.57 -10.61 -6.02
C ASP A 196 7.36 -9.18 -5.49
N ALA A 197 8.19 -8.80 -4.53
CA ALA A 197 8.19 -7.49 -3.89
C ALA A 197 9.33 -6.61 -4.41
N MET A 198 9.15 -5.31 -4.26
CA MET A 198 10.12 -4.25 -4.53
C MET A 198 10.23 -3.37 -3.29
N MET A 199 11.45 -2.99 -2.93
CA MET A 199 11.76 -1.99 -1.91
C MET A 199 12.36 -0.76 -2.58
N VAL A 200 11.77 0.40 -2.34
CA VAL A 200 12.20 1.70 -2.85
C VAL A 200 12.78 2.49 -1.69
N VAL A 201 14.05 2.91 -1.81
CA VAL A 201 14.87 3.53 -0.76
C VAL A 201 15.40 4.90 -1.14
#